data_AF-A0A2E9JC75-F1
#
_entry.id   AF-A0A2E9JC75-F1
#
_cell.length_a   1.000
_cell.length_b   1.000
_cell.length_c   1.000
_cell.angle_alpha   90.00
_cell.angle_beta   90.00
_cell.angle_gamma   90.00
#
_symmetry.space_group_name_H-M   'P 1'
#
loop_
_entity.id
_entity.type
_entity.pdbx_description
1 polymer ?
#
loop_
_entity_poly.entity_id
_entity_poly.type
_entity_poly.pdbx_seq_one_letter_code
_entity_poly.pdbx_strand_id
1 'polypeptide(L)'
;MLEQLPETLFQLAFVEELIGTYRWVWPLCEVIHFIGLTFLVGIITIFDIRLMGVAKSMPLSELRRLLPWSVFGFVLCVLSGLVFFTGLWANVKVHPVEALVIDPYLQIKLLFIAFAGINILVLYQSGMSKVIENLGPGEDAPALAKFIGATSLFLWVGVVYWGRLIPWGI
;
A
#
# COMPACT_ATOMS: atom_id res chain seq x y z
N MET A 1 -13.40 -31.78 6.87
CA MET A 1 -13.80 -30.96 8.04
C MET A 1 -13.54 -29.46 7.84
N LEU A 2 -13.42 -28.98 6.60
CA LEU A 2 -13.32 -27.55 6.25
C LEU A 2 -14.52 -27.08 5.39
N GLU A 3 -15.57 -27.88 5.31
CA GLU A 3 -16.67 -27.72 4.35
C GLU A 3 -17.78 -26.76 4.82
N GLN A 4 -17.64 -26.18 6.01
CA GLN A 4 -18.63 -25.29 6.62
C GLN A 4 -17.93 -24.23 7.46
N LEU A 5 -17.06 -23.43 6.85
CA LEU A 5 -16.70 -22.16 7.49
C LEU A 5 -17.95 -21.26 7.38
N PRO A 6 -18.55 -20.82 8.51
CA PRO A 6 -19.70 -19.93 8.49
C PRO A 6 -19.31 -18.67 7.73
N GLU A 7 -20.30 -18.01 7.10
CA GLU A 7 -20.15 -16.72 6.44
C GLU A 7 -19.38 -15.75 7.35
N THR A 8 -18.06 -15.74 7.20
CA THR A 8 -17.20 -14.86 7.98
C THR A 8 -17.45 -13.45 7.46
N LEU A 9 -17.23 -12.45 8.30
CA LEU A 9 -17.32 -11.03 7.90
C LEU A 9 -16.46 -10.70 6.66
N PHE A 10 -15.48 -11.56 6.36
CA PHE A 10 -14.57 -11.47 5.23
C PHE A 10 -15.02 -12.22 3.97
N GLN A 11 -16.04 -13.07 4.05
CA GLN A 11 -16.60 -13.77 2.89
C GLN A 11 -17.89 -13.08 2.47
N LEU A 12 -17.76 -12.14 1.54
CA LEU A 12 -18.87 -11.31 1.10
C LEU A 12 -19.55 -11.96 -0.11
N ALA A 13 -20.68 -12.65 0.11
CA ALA A 13 -21.41 -13.36 -0.94
C ALA A 13 -21.72 -12.49 -2.17
N PHE A 14 -22.05 -11.20 -1.97
CA PHE A 14 -22.31 -10.28 -3.08
C PHE A 14 -21.05 -10.01 -3.93
N VAL A 15 -19.85 -10.00 -3.32
CA VAL A 15 -18.58 -9.80 -4.06
C VAL A 15 -18.27 -11.03 -4.88
N GLU A 16 -18.45 -12.22 -4.29
CA GLU A 16 -18.26 -13.49 -4.99
C GLU A 16 -19.24 -13.64 -6.17
N GLU A 17 -20.52 -13.32 -5.96
CA GLU A 17 -21.54 -13.34 -7.01
C GLU A 17 -21.20 -12.35 -8.13
N LEU A 18 -20.76 -11.13 -7.79
CA LEU A 18 -20.37 -10.11 -8.76
C LEU A 18 -19.19 -10.58 -9.62
N ILE A 19 -18.14 -11.14 -9.00
CA ILE A 19 -16.96 -11.68 -9.69
C ILE A 19 -17.33 -12.90 -10.54
N GLY A 20 -18.15 -13.80 -9.99
CA GLY A 20 -18.61 -15.01 -10.68
C GLY A 20 -19.52 -14.73 -11.88
N THR A 21 -20.36 -13.70 -11.78
CA THR A 21 -21.29 -13.28 -12.84
C THR A 21 -20.59 -12.47 -13.93
N TYR A 22 -19.69 -11.55 -13.54
CA TYR A 22 -19.07 -10.60 -14.47
C TYR A 22 -17.54 -10.78 -14.52
N ARG A 23 -17.06 -11.45 -15.57
CA ARG A 23 -15.63 -11.77 -15.76
C ARG A 23 -14.69 -10.55 -15.81
N TRP A 24 -15.21 -9.34 -16.07
CA TRP A 24 -14.42 -8.10 -16.15
C TRP A 24 -14.18 -7.44 -14.79
N VAL A 25 -14.89 -7.84 -13.74
CA VAL A 25 -14.79 -7.21 -12.41
C VAL A 25 -13.39 -7.39 -11.82
N TRP A 26 -12.85 -8.61 -11.87
CA TRP A 26 -11.51 -8.86 -11.36
C TRP A 26 -10.42 -8.09 -12.12
N PRO A 27 -10.34 -8.14 -13.47
CA PRO A 27 -9.42 -7.30 -14.24
C PRO A 27 -9.58 -5.80 -13.99
N LEU A 28 -10.81 -5.30 -13.82
CA LEU A 28 -11.04 -3.89 -13.51
C LEU A 28 -10.45 -3.52 -12.14
N CYS A 29 -10.63 -4.37 -11.13
CA CYS A 29 -10.02 -4.18 -9.83
C CYS A 29 -8.47 -4.19 -9.93
N GLU A 30 -7.88 -5.03 -10.78
CA GLU A 30 -6.42 -5.02 -11.04
C GLU A 30 -5.97 -3.69 -11.64
N VAL A 31 -6.68 -3.18 -12.64
CA VAL A 31 -6.39 -1.87 -13.23
C VAL A 31 -6.47 -0.76 -12.18
N ILE A 32 -7.55 -0.72 -11.38
CA ILE A 32 -7.72 0.27 -10.32
C ILE A 32 -6.61 0.16 -9.27
N HIS A 33 -6.21 -1.06 -8.90
CA HIS A 33 -5.12 -1.30 -7.95
C HIS A 33 -3.79 -0.77 -8.47
N PHE A 34 -3.45 -1.01 -9.75
CA PHE A 34 -2.21 -0.51 -10.35
C PHE A 34 -2.20 1.02 -10.52
N ILE A 35 -3.35 1.63 -10.84
CA ILE A 35 -3.48 3.09 -10.82
C ILE A 35 -3.24 3.62 -9.41
N GLY A 36 -3.86 2.99 -8.40
CA GLY A 36 -3.64 3.31 -7.00
C GLY A 36 -2.17 3.20 -6.58
N LEU A 37 -1.49 2.12 -6.98
CA LEU A 37 -0.06 1.93 -6.72
C LEU A 37 0.80 3.00 -7.40
N THR A 38 0.44 3.42 -8.60
CA THR A 38 1.16 4.47 -9.33
C THR A 38 1.07 5.81 -8.59
N PHE A 39 -0.13 6.19 -8.13
CA PHE A 39 -0.31 7.39 -7.30
C PHE A 39 0.43 7.27 -5.97
N LEU A 40 0.25 6.15 -5.27
CA LEU A 40 0.81 5.94 -3.94
C LEU A 40 2.35 5.87 -3.97
N VAL A 41 2.89 4.84 -4.63
CA VAL A 41 4.32 4.54 -4.62
C VAL A 41 5.07 5.56 -5.46
N GLY A 42 4.53 6.03 -6.57
CA GLY A 42 5.19 7.03 -7.41
C GLY A 42 5.42 8.35 -6.68
N ILE A 43 4.39 8.90 -6.04
CA ILE A 43 4.49 10.16 -5.30
C ILE A 43 5.39 10.01 -4.07
N ILE A 44 5.21 8.94 -3.31
CA ILE A 44 6.05 8.67 -2.13
C ILE A 44 7.52 8.49 -2.52
N THR A 45 7.80 7.79 -3.62
CA THR A 45 9.17 7.63 -4.13
C THR A 45 9.81 8.98 -4.43
N ILE A 46 9.12 9.86 -5.15
CA ILE A 46 9.65 11.20 -5.47
C ILE A 46 9.90 12.01 -4.19
N PHE A 47 8.98 11.94 -3.22
CA PHE A 47 9.13 12.63 -1.94
C PHE A 47 10.32 12.10 -1.13
N ASP A 48 10.45 10.78 -1.01
CA ASP A 48 11.47 10.12 -0.20
C ASP A 48 12.88 10.26 -0.81
N ILE A 49 13.03 10.13 -2.14
CA ILE A 49 14.33 10.39 -2.78
C ILE A 49 14.75 11.85 -2.65
N ARG A 50 13.78 12.78 -2.66
CA ARG A 50 14.07 14.19 -2.39
C ARG A 50 14.54 14.41 -0.96
N LEU A 51 13.93 13.75 0.03
CA LEU A 51 14.40 13.77 1.41
C LEU A 51 15.84 13.26 1.50
N MET A 52 16.17 12.16 0.82
CA MET A 52 17.52 11.59 0.79
C MET A 52 18.57 12.47 0.09
N GLY A 53 18.14 13.53 -0.60
CA GLY A 53 19.02 14.52 -1.20
C GLY A 53 19.16 14.41 -2.72
N VAL A 54 18.28 13.68 -3.39
CA VAL A 54 18.14 13.72 -4.86
C VAL A 54 17.29 14.94 -5.24
N ALA A 55 17.57 15.57 -6.39
CA ALA A 55 16.79 16.71 -6.90
C ALA A 55 16.61 17.85 -5.87
N LYS A 56 17.67 18.20 -5.11
CA LYS A 56 17.61 19.15 -3.99
C LYS A 56 17.02 20.52 -4.33
N SER A 57 17.12 20.94 -5.59
CA SER A 57 16.54 22.19 -6.09
C SER A 57 15.01 22.24 -5.98
N MET A 58 14.33 21.10 -5.89
CA MET A 58 12.87 21.04 -5.75
C MET A 58 12.47 21.31 -4.28
N PRO A 59 11.58 22.29 -4.01
CA PRO A 59 11.06 22.53 -2.66
C PRO A 59 10.19 21.36 -2.18
N LEU A 60 10.40 20.91 -0.94
CA LEU A 60 9.58 19.84 -0.34
C LEU A 60 8.13 20.28 -0.06
N SER A 61 7.90 21.59 0.08
CA SER A 61 6.56 22.19 0.19
C SER A 61 5.69 21.94 -1.04
N GLU A 62 6.27 21.96 -2.25
CA GLU A 62 5.54 21.67 -3.49
C GLU A 62 5.24 20.17 -3.62
N LEU A 63 6.20 19.31 -3.30
CA LEU A 63 5.99 17.86 -3.30
C LEU A 63 4.94 17.43 -2.26
N ARG A 64 4.87 18.12 -1.12
CA ARG A 64 3.85 17.89 -0.10
C ARG A 64 2.43 18.06 -0.64
N ARG A 65 2.20 18.96 -1.61
CA ARG A 65 0.89 19.15 -2.26
C ARG A 65 0.43 17.92 -3.06
N LEU A 66 1.34 17.01 -3.40
CA LEU A 66 1.03 15.76 -4.07
C LEU A 66 0.64 14.64 -3.10
N LEU A 67 0.98 14.74 -1.81
CA LEU A 67 0.68 13.69 -0.82
C LEU A 67 -0.83 13.36 -0.67
N PRO A 68 -1.79 14.29 -0.80
CA PRO A 68 -3.20 13.91 -0.84
C PRO A 68 -3.54 12.92 -1.96
N TRP A 69 -2.84 12.98 -3.09
CA TRP A 69 -3.01 12.02 -4.18
C TRP A 69 -2.40 10.66 -3.87
N SER A 70 -1.33 10.59 -3.06
CA SER A 70 -0.82 9.30 -2.59
C SER A 70 -1.80 8.65 -1.62
N VAL A 71 -2.46 9.42 -0.76
CA VAL A 71 -3.56 8.94 0.10
C VAL A 71 -4.74 8.44 -0.75
N PHE A 72 -5.13 9.18 -1.79
CA PHE A 72 -6.16 8.72 -2.74
C PHE A 72 -5.76 7.39 -3.39
N GLY A 73 -4.52 7.26 -3.86
CA GLY A 73 -3.99 6.01 -4.39
C GLY A 73 -4.03 4.86 -3.38
N PHE A 74 -3.69 5.13 -2.12
CA PHE A 74 -3.82 4.15 -1.03
C PHE A 74 -5.25 3.69 -0.83
N VAL A 75 -6.23 4.60 -0.84
CA VAL A 75 -7.65 4.25 -0.72
C VAL A 75 -8.08 3.36 -1.89
N LEU A 76 -7.68 3.66 -3.13
CA LEU A 76 -7.95 2.80 -4.28
C LEU A 76 -7.36 1.39 -4.10
N CYS A 77 -6.12 1.30 -3.63
CA CYS A 77 -5.46 0.02 -3.36
C CYS A 77 -6.16 -0.78 -2.26
N VAL A 78 -6.62 -0.12 -1.19
CA VAL A 78 -7.35 -0.78 -0.10
C VAL A 78 -8.69 -1.31 -0.60
N LEU A 79 -9.48 -0.49 -1.30
CA LEU A 79 -10.80 -0.90 -1.79
C LEU A 79 -10.70 -2.08 -2.77
N SER A 80 -9.81 -1.98 -3.76
CA SER A 80 -9.57 -3.08 -4.70
C SER A 80 -8.93 -4.31 -4.04
N GLY A 81 -8.03 -4.11 -3.09
CA GLY A 81 -7.41 -5.19 -2.31
C GLY A 81 -8.42 -5.94 -1.44
N LEU A 82 -9.40 -5.24 -0.86
CA LEU A 82 -10.51 -5.86 -0.15
C LEU A 82 -11.38 -6.69 -1.09
N VAL A 83 -11.63 -6.23 -2.31
CA VAL A 83 -12.34 -7.04 -3.33
C VAL A 83 -11.56 -8.31 -3.66
N PHE A 84 -10.24 -8.23 -3.89
CA PHE A 84 -9.42 -9.43 -4.12
C PHE A 84 -9.50 -10.40 -2.95
N PHE A 85 -9.32 -9.89 -1.72
CA PHE A 85 -9.28 -10.68 -0.51
C PHE A 85 -10.62 -11.36 -0.23
N THR A 86 -11.71 -10.61 -0.25
CA THR A 86 -13.07 -11.13 0.02
C THR A 86 -13.62 -11.97 -1.13
N GLY A 87 -13.12 -11.76 -2.36
CA GLY A 87 -13.48 -12.51 -3.56
C GLY A 87 -12.55 -13.69 -3.89
N LEU A 88 -11.62 -14.06 -3.01
CA LEU A 88 -10.65 -15.15 -3.24
C LEU A 88 -11.33 -16.46 -3.64
N TRP A 89 -12.42 -16.82 -2.98
CA TRP A 89 -13.16 -18.05 -3.27
C TRP A 89 -13.71 -18.11 -4.70
N ALA A 90 -14.15 -16.96 -5.24
CA ALA A 90 -14.68 -16.88 -6.59
C ALA A 90 -13.60 -17.13 -7.66
N ASN A 91 -12.33 -16.79 -7.36
CA ASN A 91 -11.23 -16.87 -8.33
C ASN A 91 -10.33 -18.10 -8.14
N VAL A 92 -9.83 -18.32 -6.92
CA VAL A 92 -8.79 -19.32 -6.60
C VAL A 92 -9.23 -20.40 -5.61
N LYS A 93 -10.50 -20.38 -5.17
CA LYS A 93 -11.11 -21.41 -4.30
C LYS A 93 -10.41 -21.58 -2.94
N VAL A 94 -9.84 -20.49 -2.42
CA VAL A 94 -9.27 -20.40 -1.07
C VAL A 94 -10.12 -19.47 -0.21
N HIS A 95 -10.38 -19.85 1.05
CA HIS A 95 -11.11 -18.98 1.96
C HIS A 95 -10.26 -17.76 2.34
N PRO A 96 -10.83 -16.55 2.49
CA PRO A 96 -10.07 -15.35 2.86
C PRO A 96 -9.30 -15.52 4.18
N VAL A 97 -9.93 -16.10 5.19
CA VAL A 97 -9.29 -16.36 6.49
C VAL A 97 -8.18 -17.40 6.38
N GLU A 98 -8.39 -18.42 5.54
CA GLU A 98 -7.36 -19.43 5.27
C GLU A 98 -6.13 -18.79 4.64
N ALA A 99 -6.31 -17.94 3.61
CA ALA A 99 -5.21 -17.19 2.99
C ALA A 99 -4.44 -16.33 4.00
N LEU A 100 -5.10 -15.68 4.97
CA LEU A 100 -4.41 -14.94 6.04
C LEU A 100 -3.51 -15.82 6.90
N VAL A 101 -3.85 -17.09 7.08
CA VAL A 101 -3.12 -18.03 7.95
C VAL A 101 -2.01 -18.74 7.19
N ILE A 102 -2.27 -19.15 5.95
CA ILE A 102 -1.35 -20.01 5.19
C ILE A 102 -0.38 -19.25 4.29
N ASP A 103 -0.74 -18.05 3.80
CA ASP A 103 0.08 -17.33 2.82
C ASP A 103 1.07 -16.37 3.52
N PRO A 104 2.38 -16.72 3.59
CA PRO A 104 3.38 -15.86 4.20
C PRO A 104 3.59 -14.55 3.43
N TYR A 105 3.34 -14.52 2.11
CA TYR A 105 3.53 -13.33 1.31
C TYR A 105 2.45 -12.28 1.63
N LEU A 106 1.20 -12.71 1.83
CA LEU A 106 0.13 -11.83 2.30
C LEU A 106 0.43 -11.28 3.71
N GLN A 107 0.85 -12.14 4.63
CA GLN A 107 1.20 -11.75 6.00
C GLN A 107 2.33 -10.71 6.02
N ILE A 108 3.42 -10.96 5.30
CA ILE A 108 4.56 -10.05 5.24
C ILE A 108 4.15 -8.73 4.58
N LYS A 109 3.34 -8.76 3.51
CA LYS A 109 2.80 -7.53 2.90
C LYS A 109 2.03 -6.69 3.91
N LEU A 110 1.15 -7.31 4.71
CA LEU A 110 0.35 -6.61 5.73
C LEU A 110 1.25 -6.03 6.84
N LEU A 111 2.30 -6.74 7.25
CA LEU A 111 3.30 -6.22 8.19
C LEU A 111 4.04 -5.00 7.62
N PHE A 112 4.43 -5.04 6.35
CA PHE A 112 5.08 -3.91 5.68
C PHE A 112 4.15 -2.69 5.61
N ILE A 113 2.86 -2.88 5.32
CA ILE A 113 1.85 -1.80 5.37
C ILE A 113 1.74 -1.23 6.79
N ALA A 114 1.68 -2.08 7.81
CA ALA A 114 1.61 -1.66 9.21
C ALA A 114 2.85 -0.85 9.62
N PHE A 115 4.05 -1.32 9.26
CA PHE A 115 5.28 -0.59 9.50
C PHE A 115 5.36 0.72 8.70
N ALA A 116 4.81 0.80 7.49
CA ALA A 116 4.73 2.05 6.73
C ALA A 116 3.84 3.07 7.45
N GLY A 117 2.71 2.61 8.04
CA GLY A 117 1.86 3.40 8.93
C GLY A 117 2.60 3.91 10.17
N ILE A 118 3.40 3.05 10.82
CA ILE A 118 4.23 3.47 11.96
C ILE A 118 5.30 4.48 11.52
N ASN A 119 5.94 4.28 10.37
CA ASN A 119 6.97 5.17 9.85
C ASN A 119 6.45 6.59 9.61
N ILE A 120 5.26 6.74 9.04
CA ILE A 120 4.64 8.06 8.89
C ILE A 120 4.22 8.66 10.23
N LEU A 121 3.77 7.85 11.20
CA LEU A 121 3.51 8.34 12.56
C LEU A 121 4.77 8.88 13.22
N VAL A 122 5.92 8.19 13.07
CA VAL A 122 7.22 8.67 13.56
C VAL A 122 7.60 10.01 12.92
N LEU A 123 7.36 10.21 11.62
CA LEU A 123 7.59 11.48 10.93
C LEU A 123 6.81 12.65 11.56
N TYR A 124 5.54 12.43 11.90
CA TYR A 124 4.69 13.45 12.50
C TYR A 124 5.01 13.68 13.98
N GLN A 125 5.18 12.61 14.77
CA GLN A 125 5.42 12.70 16.21
C GLN A 125 6.80 13.24 16.56
N SER A 126 7.81 13.00 15.73
CA SER A 126 9.16 13.58 15.91
C SER A 126 9.24 15.07 15.58
N GLY A 127 8.17 15.68 15.06
CA GLY A 127 8.18 17.06 14.57
C GLY A 127 8.92 17.27 13.25
N MET A 128 9.55 16.22 12.68
CA MET A 128 10.27 16.30 11.41
C MET A 128 9.38 16.76 10.26
N SER A 129 8.09 16.42 10.29
CA SER A 129 7.11 16.91 9.32
C SER A 129 7.14 18.44 9.16
N LYS A 130 7.23 19.20 10.27
CA LYS A 130 7.32 20.67 10.27
C LYS A 130 8.71 21.18 9.85
N VAL A 131 9.76 20.48 10.26
CA VAL A 131 11.14 20.83 9.87
C VAL A 131 11.29 20.73 8.35
N ILE A 132 10.75 19.66 7.76
CA ILE A 132 10.78 19.39 6.31
C ILE A 132 9.98 20.42 5.51
N GLU A 133 8.85 20.91 6.04
CA GLU A 133 8.03 21.95 5.38
C GLU A 133 8.78 23.28 5.21
N ASN A 134 9.69 23.59 6.13
CA ASN A 134 10.45 24.83 6.11
C ASN A 134 11.76 24.74 5.30
N LEU A 135 12.08 23.57 4.72
CA LEU A 135 13.29 23.40 3.93
C LEU A 135 13.20 24.15 2.60
N GLY A 136 14.16 25.04 2.38
CA GLY A 136 14.31 25.79 1.14
C GLY A 136 14.87 24.93 -0.03
N PRO A 137 14.83 25.47 -1.26
CA PRO A 137 15.52 24.88 -2.40
C PRO A 137 17.01 24.69 -2.10
N GLY A 138 17.55 23.50 -2.39
CA GLY A 138 18.97 23.17 -2.19
C GLY A 138 19.31 22.71 -0.77
N GLU A 139 18.43 22.91 0.21
CA GLU A 139 18.70 22.51 1.60
C GLU A 139 18.61 21.00 1.81
N ASP A 140 19.49 20.53 2.70
CA ASP A 140 19.56 19.14 3.12
C ASP A 140 18.55 18.85 4.22
N ALA A 141 17.81 17.74 4.07
CA ALA A 141 16.98 17.24 5.14
C ALA A 141 17.85 16.71 6.30
N PRO A 142 17.38 16.82 7.56
CA PRO A 142 18.04 16.21 8.71
C PRO A 142 18.27 14.69 8.52
N ALA A 143 19.31 14.14 9.14
CA ALA A 143 19.65 12.71 9.01
C ALA A 143 18.46 11.79 9.37
N LEU A 144 17.69 12.15 10.40
CA LEU A 144 16.48 11.42 10.79
C LEU A 144 15.42 11.42 9.66
N ALA A 145 15.20 12.55 9.00
CA ALA A 145 14.27 12.65 7.88
C ALA A 145 14.72 11.82 6.67
N LYS A 146 16.03 11.79 6.39
CA LYS A 146 16.63 10.91 5.37
C LYS A 146 16.38 9.44 5.69
N PHE A 147 16.59 9.04 6.94
CA PHE A 147 16.35 7.67 7.39
C PHE A 147 14.86 7.29 7.26
N ILE A 148 13.94 8.15 7.71
CA ILE A 148 12.49 7.92 7.57
C ILE A 148 12.09 7.76 6.09
N GLY A 149 12.63 8.59 5.20
CA GLY A 149 12.39 8.48 3.76
C GLY A 149 12.95 7.18 3.17
N ALA A 150 14.16 6.78 3.54
CA ALA A 150 14.74 5.51 3.10
C ALA A 150 13.94 4.30 3.60
N THR A 151 13.49 4.33 4.87
CA THR A 151 12.64 3.30 5.45
C THR A 151 11.28 3.24 4.76
N SER A 152 10.65 4.38 4.49
CA SER A 152 9.40 4.49 3.73
C SER A 152 9.53 3.83 2.36
N LEU A 153 10.56 4.19 1.60
CA LEU A 153 10.81 3.63 0.27
C LEU A 153 11.03 2.12 0.31
N PHE A 154 11.85 1.62 1.24
CA PHE A 154 12.05 0.19 1.45
C PHE A 154 10.73 -0.55 1.76
N LEU A 155 9.90 0.02 2.63
CA LEU A 155 8.62 -0.57 3.00
C LEU A 155 7.66 -0.61 1.81
N TRP A 156 7.51 0.47 1.05
CA TRP A 156 6.59 0.47 -0.11
C TRP A 156 7.06 -0.45 -1.24
N VAL A 157 8.37 -0.51 -1.52
CA VAL A 157 8.93 -1.48 -2.46
C VAL A 157 8.63 -2.90 -1.98
N GLY A 158 8.79 -3.18 -0.69
CA GLY A 158 8.41 -4.46 -0.10
C GLY A 158 6.91 -4.77 -0.23
N VAL A 159 6.01 -3.81 0.03
CA VAL A 159 4.56 -4.00 -0.17
C VAL A 159 4.22 -4.44 -1.59
N VAL A 160 4.86 -3.83 -2.59
CA VAL A 160 4.69 -4.19 -4.01
C VAL A 160 5.27 -5.58 -4.29
N TYR A 161 6.50 -5.83 -3.84
CA TYR A 161 7.22 -7.08 -4.06
C TYR A 161 6.47 -8.28 -3.47
N TRP A 162 6.15 -8.23 -2.17
CA TRP A 162 5.41 -9.30 -1.49
C TRP A 162 3.99 -9.42 -2.02
N GLY A 163 3.35 -8.29 -2.39
CA GLY A 163 2.03 -8.31 -3.03
C GLY A 163 2.00 -9.04 -4.37
N ARG A 164 3.07 -8.98 -5.16
CA ARG A 164 3.18 -9.73 -6.41
C ARG A 164 3.34 -11.24 -6.17
N LEU A 165 3.84 -11.63 -5.00
CA LEU A 165 4.13 -13.02 -4.67
C LEU A 165 2.96 -13.80 -4.04
N ILE A 166 1.90 -13.10 -3.59
CA ILE A 166 0.68 -13.71 -3.01
C ILE A 166 0.17 -14.94 -3.78
N PRO A 167 0.05 -14.93 -5.13
CA PRO A 167 -0.46 -16.10 -5.87
C PRO A 167 0.38 -17.38 -5.73
N TRP A 168 1.61 -17.31 -5.23
CA TRP A 168 2.50 -18.46 -5.02
C TRP A 168 2.43 -19.02 -3.60
N GLY A 169 1.77 -18.33 -2.67
CA GLY A 169 1.61 -18.75 -1.27
C GLY A 169 0.27 -19.41 -0.96
N ILE A 170 -0.62 -19.45 -1.95
CA ILE A 170 -1.97 -20.04 -1.91
C ILE A 170 -2.04 -21.33 -2.72
#